data_AF-A0AAV5A0M0-F1
#
_entry.id   AF-A0AAV5A0M0-F1
#
_cell.length_a   1.000
_cell.length_b   1.000
_cell.length_c   1.000
_cell.angle_alpha   90.00
_cell.angle_beta   90.00
_cell.angle_gamma   90.00
#
_symmetry.space_group_name_H-M   'P 1'
#
loop_
_entity.id
_entity.type
_entity.pdbx_description
1 polymer ?
#
loop_
_entity_poly.entity_id
_entity_poly.type
_entity_poly.pdbx_seq_one_letter_code
_entity_poly.pdbx_strand_id
1 'polypeptide(L)'
;MSDYLTHVFQVIQEVYPSLVDPPTLRALLPSLLLALVAGDTNVIISTPQPSNIQKVIGKACLSFLTDLLVKSNYYNLTQILSIVFGLSVKRVRINSVQSPDQLLDSLFIYPVSYKAIPHRSISAPPPRPPSSNLTEHSDSTVYNPTSLIPPVPRFLRHSTDPLLPNDHQNFEHLPRLPQVVVISHLERAGRAAHLALAEALALRQIVFRTNHTHLHGTWDLPDRFFVVYVTQVIAGEPMERPNLDHFAFSATLGQFPQLNRPPSPLNGNMPPSPSPLTPTPTHPPMTTSPVLPYNALPPAHEVHLSPLVSNYSVALISAARHHPELDGSLLTARCVKHVEDLLKASGVVFGQWNGENEMNQIIPLVMEAHVRRIVPPALAHRLRVRDSPREQIMGLLWQEAGVRSWKRKVGEDTNLFTAEGEDPSVVALEPQSSGLKRKNQKSIKTILAEILVEV
;
A
#
# COMPACT_ATOMS: atom_id res chain seq x y z
N MET A 1 9.95 16.79 11.84
CA MET A 1 10.11 15.92 10.66
C MET A 1 11.61 15.92 10.37
N SER A 2 12.22 14.80 10.00
CA SER A 2 13.67 14.79 9.74
C SER A 2 14.02 15.79 8.63
N ASP A 3 15.23 16.36 8.67
CA ASP A 3 15.69 17.31 7.64
C ASP A 3 15.70 16.64 6.27
N TYR A 4 16.07 15.36 6.22
CA TYR A 4 15.95 14.53 5.02
C TYR A 4 14.54 14.55 4.43
N LEU A 5 13.51 14.18 5.19
CA LEU A 5 12.13 14.18 4.70
C LEU A 5 11.74 15.57 4.19
N THR A 6 12.07 16.62 4.95
CA THR A 6 11.76 18.01 4.59
C THR A 6 12.40 18.38 3.25
N HIS A 7 13.66 18.01 3.04
CA HIS A 7 14.35 18.18 1.77
C HIS A 7 13.69 17.40 0.64
N VAL A 8 13.36 16.12 0.85
CA VAL A 8 12.62 15.32 -0.15
C VAL A 8 11.29 16.01 -0.53
N PHE A 9 10.54 16.51 0.45
CA PHE A 9 9.30 17.23 0.17
C PHE A 9 9.54 18.48 -0.65
N GLN A 10 10.54 19.29 -0.29
CA GLN A 10 10.89 20.50 -1.03
C GLN A 10 11.23 20.17 -2.47
N VAL A 11 12.10 19.19 -2.73
CA VAL A 11 12.48 18.85 -4.10
C VAL A 11 11.29 18.29 -4.89
N ILE A 12 10.45 17.42 -4.31
CA ILE A 12 9.24 16.94 -4.99
C ILE A 12 8.30 18.11 -5.33
N GLN A 13 8.13 19.05 -4.40
CA GLN A 13 7.23 20.19 -4.58
C GLN A 13 7.78 21.21 -5.59
N GLU A 14 9.10 21.38 -5.66
CA GLU A 14 9.77 22.24 -6.65
C GLU A 14 9.72 21.65 -8.05
N VAL A 15 10.01 20.35 -8.18
CA VAL A 15 10.03 19.67 -9.48
C VAL A 15 8.60 19.38 -9.99
N TYR A 16 7.66 19.10 -9.09
CA TYR A 16 6.28 18.74 -9.44
C TYR A 16 5.23 19.50 -8.59
N PRO A 17 5.14 20.84 -8.73
CA PRO A 17 4.25 21.68 -7.91
C PRO A 17 2.75 21.37 -8.08
N SER A 18 2.37 20.79 -9.21
CA SER A 18 0.98 20.41 -9.51
C SER A 18 0.65 18.95 -9.20
N LEU A 19 1.63 18.14 -8.78
CA LEU A 19 1.43 16.70 -8.64
C LEU A 19 0.43 16.40 -7.53
N VAL A 20 0.72 16.87 -6.32
CA VAL A 20 -0.05 16.52 -5.12
C VAL A 20 -0.16 17.74 -4.25
N ASP A 21 -1.30 17.92 -3.61
CA ASP A 21 -1.41 18.93 -2.58
C ASP A 21 -0.36 18.63 -1.47
N PRO A 22 0.40 19.65 -1.01
CA PRO A 22 1.41 19.47 0.02
C PRO A 22 0.94 18.73 1.29
N PRO A 23 -0.30 18.90 1.80
CA PRO A 23 -0.79 18.13 2.93
C PRO A 23 -0.86 16.63 2.64
N THR A 24 -1.46 16.23 1.52
CA THR A 24 -1.56 14.81 1.13
C THR A 24 -0.19 14.21 0.88
N LEU A 25 0.72 14.94 0.23
CA LEU A 25 2.10 14.50 0.06
C LEU A 25 2.74 14.24 1.44
N ARG A 26 2.60 15.19 2.38
CA ARG A 26 3.13 15.07 3.76
C ARG A 26 2.58 13.88 4.54
N ALA A 27 1.33 13.49 4.28
CA ALA A 27 0.72 12.31 4.89
C ALA A 27 1.17 11.00 4.23
N LEU A 28 1.30 10.98 2.89
CA LEU A 28 1.62 9.78 2.12
C LEU A 28 3.10 9.41 2.17
N LEU A 29 3.97 10.37 1.88
CA LEU A 29 5.38 10.11 1.61
C LEU A 29 6.08 9.36 2.75
N PRO A 30 5.88 9.69 4.05
CA PRO A 30 6.55 8.94 5.12
C PRO A 30 6.13 7.48 5.17
N SER A 31 4.85 7.19 4.90
CA SER A 31 4.32 5.82 4.90
C SER A 31 4.87 5.00 3.73
N LEU A 32 5.00 5.62 2.56
CA LEU A 32 5.58 4.99 1.38
C LEU A 32 7.08 4.74 1.54
N LEU A 33 7.81 5.73 2.07
CA LEU A 33 9.23 5.60 2.37
C LEU A 33 9.49 4.51 3.41
N LEU A 34 8.68 4.45 4.47
CA LEU A 34 8.78 3.38 5.46
C LEU A 34 8.65 2.01 4.83
N ALA A 35 7.66 1.82 3.95
CA ALA A 35 7.44 0.54 3.32
C ALA A 35 8.52 0.16 2.30
N LEU A 36 8.99 1.16 1.55
CA LEU A 36 10.11 0.99 0.64
C LEU A 36 11.37 0.60 1.38
N VAL A 37 11.70 1.27 2.49
CA VAL A 37 12.92 1.02 3.26
C VAL A 37 12.83 -0.26 4.07
N ALA A 38 11.65 -0.60 4.62
CA ALA A 38 11.42 -1.86 5.33
C ALA A 38 11.59 -3.08 4.42
N GLY A 39 11.25 -2.93 3.13
CA GLY A 39 11.38 -3.98 2.13
C GLY A 39 10.26 -5.02 2.23
N ASP A 40 9.68 -5.40 1.10
CA ASP A 40 8.64 -6.44 0.99
C ASP A 40 7.39 -6.22 1.86
N THR A 41 7.18 -5.00 2.36
CA THR A 41 6.05 -4.67 3.22
C THR A 41 4.90 -4.07 2.41
N ASN A 42 3.79 -4.79 2.32
CA ASN A 42 2.57 -4.28 1.69
C ASN A 42 1.91 -3.21 2.60
N VAL A 43 1.34 -2.17 1.98
CA VAL A 43 0.76 -1.01 2.69
C VAL A 43 -0.71 -0.84 2.37
N ILE A 44 -1.49 -0.52 3.39
CA ILE A 44 -2.87 -0.08 3.23
C ILE A 44 -2.90 1.45 3.30
N ILE A 45 -3.52 2.10 2.33
CA ILE A 45 -3.76 3.54 2.34
C ILE A 45 -5.26 3.75 2.34
N SER A 46 -5.76 4.25 3.45
CA SER A 46 -7.18 4.53 3.63
C SER A 46 -7.45 6.00 3.36
N THR A 47 -8.33 6.25 2.40
CA THR A 47 -8.76 7.60 2.07
C THR A 47 -10.16 7.85 2.61
N PRO A 48 -10.39 8.92 3.37
CA PRO A 48 -11.69 9.22 3.92
C PRO A 48 -12.64 9.58 2.78
N GLN A 49 -13.87 9.11 2.88
CA GLN A 49 -14.93 9.52 1.98
C GLN A 49 -15.23 11.02 2.22
N PRO A 50 -15.42 11.85 1.18
CA PRO A 50 -15.84 13.25 1.37
C PRO A 50 -17.31 13.27 1.83
N SER A 51 -17.51 13.19 3.14
CA SER A 51 -18.83 13.17 3.81
C SER A 51 -19.68 14.42 3.53
N ASN A 52 -19.07 15.57 3.24
CA ASN A 52 -19.79 16.81 2.94
C ASN A 52 -20.41 16.87 1.53
N ILE A 53 -19.93 16.05 0.58
CA ILE A 53 -20.48 16.03 -0.80
C ILE A 53 -21.70 15.11 -0.90
N GLN A 54 -21.82 14.13 0.01
CA GLN A 54 -22.93 13.18 0.06
C GLN A 54 -24.30 13.81 0.34
N LYS A 55 -24.35 14.95 1.03
CA LYS A 55 -25.61 15.63 1.33
C LYS A 55 -26.13 16.48 0.17
N VAL A 56 -25.29 16.80 -0.82
CA VAL A 56 -25.59 17.83 -1.83
C VAL A 56 -25.62 17.29 -3.27
N ILE A 57 -24.93 16.18 -3.56
CA ILE A 57 -24.79 15.70 -4.93
C ILE A 57 -25.18 14.22 -5.01
N GLY A 58 -26.19 13.90 -5.82
CA GLY A 58 -26.80 12.57 -5.93
C GLY A 58 -25.81 11.42 -6.21
N LYS A 59 -26.22 10.21 -5.79
CA LYS A 59 -25.45 8.93 -5.78
C LYS A 59 -24.65 8.62 -7.07
N ALA A 60 -25.14 9.03 -8.25
CA ALA A 60 -24.50 8.78 -9.54
C ALA A 60 -23.36 9.77 -9.87
N CYS A 61 -23.46 11.05 -9.46
CA CYS A 61 -22.35 12.01 -9.59
C CYS A 61 -21.28 11.75 -8.52
N LEU A 62 -21.67 11.18 -7.37
CA LEU A 62 -20.74 10.93 -6.27
C LEU A 62 -19.81 9.76 -6.55
N SER A 63 -20.26 8.68 -7.20
CA SER A 63 -19.36 7.60 -7.64
C SER A 63 -18.31 8.10 -8.63
N PHE A 64 -18.69 9.06 -9.49
CA PHE A 64 -17.79 9.71 -10.44
C PHE A 64 -16.79 10.65 -9.76
N LEU A 65 -17.22 11.45 -8.77
CA LEU A 65 -16.34 12.36 -8.00
C LEU A 65 -15.45 11.64 -6.99
N THR A 66 -15.95 10.60 -6.30
CA THR A 66 -15.09 9.74 -5.48
C THR A 66 -14.13 9.00 -6.39
N ASP A 67 -14.56 8.49 -7.55
CA ASP A 67 -13.64 7.97 -8.57
C ASP A 67 -12.64 9.01 -9.05
N LEU A 68 -13.00 10.30 -9.11
CA LEU A 68 -12.11 11.37 -9.56
C LEU A 68 -11.07 11.74 -8.49
N LEU A 69 -11.45 11.78 -7.22
CA LEU A 69 -10.55 12.02 -6.08
C LEU A 69 -9.65 10.82 -5.79
N VAL A 70 -10.22 9.62 -5.87
CA VAL A 70 -9.50 8.35 -5.99
C VAL A 70 -8.53 8.54 -7.14
N LYS A 71 -9.00 8.72 -8.39
CA LYS A 71 -8.15 8.83 -9.58
C LYS A 71 -7.05 9.87 -9.40
N SER A 72 -7.32 11.07 -8.92
CA SER A 72 -6.30 12.10 -8.67
C SER A 72 -5.27 11.60 -7.67
N ASN A 73 -5.70 11.07 -6.52
CA ASN A 73 -4.78 10.51 -5.52
C ASN A 73 -4.00 9.28 -6.03
N TYR A 74 -4.57 8.46 -6.93
CA TYR A 74 -3.85 7.34 -7.57
C TYR A 74 -2.84 7.80 -8.61
N TYR A 75 -3.19 8.79 -9.43
CA TYR A 75 -2.26 9.34 -10.43
C TYR A 75 -1.05 9.92 -9.71
N ASN A 76 -1.31 10.67 -8.65
CA ASN A 76 -0.33 11.24 -7.74
C ASN A 76 0.58 10.17 -7.13
N LEU A 77 0.01 9.10 -6.59
CA LEU A 77 0.76 8.00 -5.99
C LEU A 77 1.63 7.25 -7.01
N THR A 78 1.07 6.93 -8.18
CA THR A 78 1.77 6.21 -9.25
C THR A 78 2.94 7.05 -9.79
N GLN A 79 2.70 8.35 -9.95
CA GLN A 79 3.73 9.30 -10.38
C GLN A 79 4.80 9.48 -9.31
N ILE A 80 4.47 9.60 -8.02
CA ILE A 80 5.48 9.62 -6.96
C ILE A 80 6.35 8.36 -7.02
N LEU A 81 5.74 7.18 -7.06
CA LEU A 81 6.46 5.91 -7.08
C LEU A 81 7.36 5.73 -8.30
N SER A 82 6.88 6.12 -9.48
CA SER A 82 7.65 5.98 -10.71
C SER A 82 8.70 7.09 -10.87
N ILE A 83 8.34 8.34 -10.60
CA ILE A 83 9.17 9.51 -10.90
C ILE A 83 10.17 9.79 -9.77
N VAL A 84 9.73 9.73 -8.51
CA VAL A 84 10.59 10.05 -7.36
C VAL A 84 11.52 8.87 -7.06
N PHE A 85 10.99 7.65 -7.09
CA PHE A 85 11.72 6.44 -6.68
C PHE A 85 12.23 5.58 -7.85
N GLY A 86 11.88 5.90 -9.10
CA GLY A 86 12.32 5.14 -10.27
C GLY A 86 11.70 3.74 -10.37
N LEU A 87 10.57 3.49 -9.69
CA LEU A 87 9.98 2.15 -9.60
C LEU A 87 9.11 1.83 -10.82
N SER A 88 9.10 0.56 -11.23
CA SER A 88 8.12 0.07 -12.21
C SER A 88 6.78 -0.15 -11.49
N VAL A 89 5.81 0.72 -11.75
CA VAL A 89 4.51 0.71 -11.08
C VAL A 89 3.44 0.24 -12.04
N LYS A 90 2.59 -0.68 -11.57
CA LYS A 90 1.36 -1.05 -12.26
C LYS A 90 0.15 -0.72 -11.41
N ARG A 91 -0.78 0.03 -12.00
CA ARG A 91 -2.04 0.42 -11.35
C ARG A 91 -3.15 -0.52 -11.80
N VAL A 92 -3.89 -1.04 -10.84
CA VAL A 92 -5.01 -1.94 -11.12
C VAL A 92 -6.25 -1.53 -10.35
N ARG A 93 -7.37 -1.51 -11.06
CA ARG A 93 -8.69 -1.33 -10.49
C ARG A 93 -9.43 -2.65 -10.59
N ILE A 94 -9.80 -3.19 -9.43
CA ILE A 94 -10.51 -4.46 -9.36
C ILE A 94 -12.00 -4.21 -9.57
N ASN A 95 -12.58 -5.02 -10.45
CA ASN A 95 -14.02 -5.09 -10.69
C ASN A 95 -14.57 -6.33 -9.98
N SER A 96 -15.84 -6.28 -9.56
CA SER A 96 -16.43 -7.28 -8.66
C SER A 96 -16.58 -8.71 -9.20
N VAL A 97 -16.25 -8.95 -10.48
CA VAL A 97 -16.53 -10.21 -11.19
C VAL A 97 -15.24 -10.89 -11.69
N GLN A 98 -14.06 -10.43 -11.27
CA GLN A 98 -12.81 -11.02 -11.75
C GLN A 98 -12.56 -12.40 -11.14
N SER A 99 -12.26 -13.38 -11.99
CA SER A 99 -11.73 -14.66 -11.53
C SER A 99 -10.31 -14.50 -10.95
N PRO A 100 -9.81 -15.45 -10.15
CA PRO A 100 -8.45 -15.41 -9.62
C PRO A 100 -7.39 -15.19 -10.71
N ASP A 101 -7.47 -15.94 -11.81
CA ASP A 101 -6.53 -15.84 -12.92
C ASP A 101 -6.63 -14.46 -13.62
N GLN A 102 -7.85 -13.97 -13.86
CA GLN A 102 -8.06 -12.63 -14.42
C GLN A 102 -7.51 -11.53 -13.52
N LEU A 103 -7.64 -11.68 -12.20
CA LEU A 103 -7.05 -10.76 -11.25
C LEU A 103 -5.52 -10.77 -11.40
N LEU A 104 -4.87 -11.93 -11.34
CA LEU A 104 -3.41 -12.03 -11.43
C LEU A 104 -2.89 -11.49 -12.78
N ASP A 105 -3.56 -11.84 -13.89
CA ASP A 105 -3.24 -11.29 -15.21
C ASP A 105 -3.33 -9.75 -15.19
N SER A 106 -4.42 -9.21 -14.64
CA SER A 106 -4.60 -7.76 -14.52
C SER A 106 -3.57 -7.10 -13.61
N LEU A 107 -3.06 -7.79 -12.57
CA LEU A 107 -2.06 -7.31 -11.63
C LEU A 107 -0.65 -7.29 -12.20
N PHE A 108 -0.30 -8.24 -13.06
CA PHE A 108 1.11 -8.47 -13.42
C PHE A 108 1.43 -8.35 -14.90
N ILE A 109 0.47 -8.59 -15.79
CA ILE A 109 0.67 -8.53 -17.24
C ILE A 109 0.31 -7.15 -17.79
N TYR A 110 1.28 -6.40 -18.32
CA TYR A 110 0.96 -5.17 -19.05
C TYR A 110 0.12 -5.54 -20.27
N PRO A 111 -1.03 -4.87 -20.50
CA PRO A 111 -1.75 -5.09 -21.74
C PRO A 111 -0.78 -4.71 -22.86
N VAL A 112 -0.36 -5.69 -23.65
CA VAL A 112 0.42 -5.43 -24.86
C VAL A 112 -0.51 -4.60 -25.72
N SER A 113 -0.27 -3.30 -25.77
CA SER A 113 -0.96 -2.43 -26.71
C SER A 113 -0.40 -2.81 -28.07
N TYR A 114 -1.01 -3.84 -28.68
CA TYR A 114 -0.97 -4.00 -30.11
C TYR A 114 -1.70 -2.77 -30.65
N LYS A 115 -1.03 -1.62 -30.68
CA LYS A 115 -1.31 -0.63 -31.71
C LYS A 115 -1.14 -1.44 -32.96
N ALA A 116 -2.27 -1.89 -33.53
CA ALA A 116 -2.30 -2.60 -34.77
C ALA A 116 -1.47 -1.73 -35.71
N ILE A 117 -0.21 -2.14 -35.95
CA ILE A 117 0.59 -1.54 -36.98
C ILE A 117 -0.31 -1.77 -38.19
N PRO A 118 -0.86 -0.72 -38.81
CA PRO A 118 -1.72 -0.92 -39.96
C PRO A 118 -0.88 -1.73 -40.91
N HIS A 119 -1.22 -3.02 -41.06
CA HIS A 119 -0.50 -3.92 -41.93
C HIS A 119 -0.74 -3.32 -43.31
N ARG A 120 0.26 -2.54 -43.75
CA ARG A 120 0.37 -2.06 -45.12
C ARG A 120 0.20 -3.32 -45.93
N SER A 121 -0.89 -3.40 -46.68
CA SER A 121 -1.31 -4.60 -47.40
C SER A 121 -0.15 -5.04 -48.28
N ILE A 122 0.66 -5.96 -47.79
CA ILE A 122 1.71 -6.60 -48.58
C ILE A 122 0.91 -7.48 -49.53
N SER A 123 0.89 -7.06 -50.79
CA SER A 123 0.32 -7.79 -51.91
C SER A 123 0.72 -9.26 -51.81
N ALA A 124 -0.29 -10.11 -51.92
CA ALA A 124 -0.19 -11.56 -51.81
C ALA A 124 1.04 -12.10 -52.58
N PRO A 125 1.85 -12.98 -51.96
CA PRO A 125 2.86 -13.72 -52.71
C PRO A 125 2.15 -14.63 -53.74
N PRO A 126 2.76 -14.84 -54.92
CA PRO A 126 2.16 -15.64 -55.98
C PRO A 126 1.92 -17.09 -55.55
N PRO A 127 0.88 -17.76 -56.10
CA PRO A 127 0.48 -19.10 -55.71
C PRO A 127 1.59 -20.11 -55.98
N ARG A 128 1.95 -20.86 -54.94
CA ARG A 128 2.91 -21.98 -54.98
C ARG A 128 2.22 -23.20 -55.63
N PRO A 129 2.87 -23.92 -56.56
CA PRO A 129 2.26 -25.07 -57.24
C PRO A 129 2.04 -26.26 -56.29
N PRO A 130 1.03 -27.10 -56.58
CA PRO A 130 0.66 -28.25 -55.75
C PRO A 130 1.72 -29.35 -55.87
N SER A 131 2.28 -29.76 -54.72
CA SER A 131 3.03 -31.01 -54.62
C SER A 131 2.14 -32.09 -54.00
N SER A 132 2.13 -33.20 -54.70
CA SER A 132 1.35 -34.41 -54.51
C SER A 132 1.78 -35.25 -53.31
N ASN A 133 0.79 -35.80 -52.61
CA ASN A 133 0.67 -37.16 -52.07
C ASN A 133 1.95 -37.92 -51.68
N LEU A 134 2.09 -38.24 -50.39
CA LEU A 134 2.62 -39.54 -49.93
C LEU A 134 2.12 -39.81 -48.49
N THR A 135 1.04 -40.57 -48.35
CA THR A 135 0.96 -42.01 -47.98
C THR A 135 1.13 -42.29 -46.49
N GLU A 136 0.06 -42.88 -45.94
CA GLU A 136 -0.07 -43.53 -44.64
C GLU A 136 1.07 -44.50 -44.33
N HIS A 137 1.41 -44.66 -43.05
CA HIS A 137 1.61 -45.99 -42.44
C HIS A 137 1.31 -45.96 -40.94
N SER A 138 0.33 -46.78 -40.58
CA SER A 138 0.07 -47.30 -39.24
C SER A 138 1.30 -48.06 -38.71
N ASP A 139 1.53 -48.05 -37.40
CA ASP A 139 1.58 -49.32 -36.68
C ASP A 139 1.58 -49.18 -35.16
N SER A 140 1.15 -50.29 -34.57
CA SER A 140 0.67 -50.48 -33.22
C SER A 140 1.60 -51.45 -32.48
N THR A 141 1.91 -51.20 -31.21
CA THR A 141 2.44 -52.22 -30.28
C THR A 141 2.12 -51.82 -28.84
N VAL A 142 1.18 -52.50 -28.16
CA VAL A 142 1.32 -53.73 -27.36
C VAL A 142 1.56 -53.42 -25.87
N TYR A 143 0.53 -53.74 -25.08
CA TYR A 143 0.56 -53.95 -23.64
C TYR A 143 1.46 -55.13 -23.28
N ASN A 144 2.20 -55.02 -22.16
CA ASN A 144 2.45 -56.19 -21.32
C ASN A 144 2.59 -55.80 -19.84
N PRO A 145 1.95 -56.53 -18.90
CA PRO A 145 2.06 -56.29 -17.46
C PRO A 145 3.06 -57.25 -16.78
N THR A 146 3.43 -56.87 -15.54
CA THR A 146 3.93 -57.74 -14.45
C THR A 146 5.44 -58.03 -14.36
N SER A 147 6.08 -57.52 -13.28
CA SER A 147 7.03 -58.22 -12.38
C SER A 147 7.60 -57.20 -11.40
N LEU A 148 7.26 -57.28 -10.11
CA LEU A 148 7.96 -58.03 -9.05
C LEU A 148 9.40 -57.55 -8.77
N ILE A 149 9.53 -57.06 -7.53
CA ILE A 149 10.66 -56.45 -6.84
C ILE A 149 11.88 -57.38 -6.77
N PRO A 150 13.11 -56.84 -6.84
CA PRO A 150 14.08 -57.11 -5.77
C PRO A 150 14.84 -55.85 -5.29
N PRO A 151 15.53 -55.91 -4.12
CA PRO A 151 16.05 -54.73 -3.41
C PRO A 151 17.57 -54.62 -3.45
N VAL A 152 18.17 -53.57 -4.04
CA VAL A 152 19.59 -53.21 -3.80
C VAL A 152 19.86 -51.74 -4.22
N PRO A 153 21.05 -51.15 -3.95
CA PRO A 153 21.40 -50.27 -2.84
C PRO A 153 21.45 -48.77 -3.25
N ARG A 154 21.70 -47.90 -2.25
CA ARG A 154 21.93 -46.46 -2.41
C ARG A 154 23.05 -46.17 -3.43
N PHE A 155 22.66 -45.76 -4.64
CA PHE A 155 23.56 -45.15 -5.61
C PHE A 155 23.66 -43.64 -5.37
N LEU A 156 24.91 -43.16 -5.37
CA LEU A 156 25.31 -41.77 -5.51
C LEU A 156 24.51 -41.13 -6.66
N ARG A 157 23.79 -40.05 -6.35
CA ARG A 157 23.10 -39.22 -7.34
C ARG A 157 24.17 -38.54 -8.21
N HIS A 158 24.51 -39.18 -9.33
CA HIS A 158 25.09 -38.47 -10.45
C HIS A 158 24.02 -37.53 -10.99
N SER A 159 24.15 -36.26 -10.64
CA SER A 159 23.41 -35.16 -11.23
C SER A 159 23.90 -34.96 -12.66
N THR A 160 23.43 -35.81 -13.57
CA THR A 160 23.39 -35.47 -14.99
C THR A 160 22.19 -34.55 -15.18
N ASP A 161 22.39 -33.28 -14.83
CA ASP A 161 21.48 -32.21 -15.21
C ASP A 161 21.53 -32.15 -16.74
N PRO A 162 20.41 -32.40 -17.46
CA PRO A 162 20.42 -32.32 -18.91
C PRO A 162 20.80 -30.90 -19.30
N LEU A 163 21.91 -30.77 -20.03
CA LEU A 163 22.35 -29.51 -20.64
C LEU A 163 21.19 -28.97 -21.48
N LEU A 164 20.49 -27.96 -20.94
CA LEU A 164 19.47 -27.24 -21.67
C LEU A 164 20.14 -26.62 -22.91
N PRO A 165 19.52 -26.73 -24.10
CA PRO A 165 20.03 -26.10 -25.31
C PRO A 165 20.24 -24.60 -25.04
N ASN A 166 21.40 -24.12 -25.46
CA ASN A 166 21.91 -22.77 -25.26
C ASN A 166 21.14 -21.76 -26.12
N ASP A 167 19.82 -21.66 -25.94
CA ASP A 167 18.89 -20.83 -26.72
C ASP A 167 18.87 -19.38 -26.19
N HIS A 168 20.05 -18.82 -25.96
CA HIS A 168 20.24 -17.54 -25.26
C HIS A 168 19.94 -16.29 -26.10
N GLN A 169 19.49 -16.41 -27.36
CA GLN A 169 19.35 -15.25 -28.25
C GLN A 169 17.93 -14.68 -28.39
N ASN A 170 16.89 -15.29 -27.81
CA ASN A 170 15.52 -14.77 -27.90
C ASN A 170 14.87 -14.38 -26.55
N PHE A 171 15.63 -14.38 -25.44
CA PHE A 171 15.11 -14.04 -24.12
C PHE A 171 14.99 -12.52 -23.86
N GLU A 172 15.32 -11.65 -24.82
CA GLU A 172 15.32 -10.19 -24.62
C GLU A 172 13.93 -9.57 -24.38
N HIS A 173 12.84 -10.35 -24.42
CA HIS A 173 11.48 -9.84 -24.24
C HIS A 173 10.65 -10.57 -23.17
N LEU A 174 11.30 -11.26 -22.21
CA LEU A 174 10.56 -11.72 -21.03
C LEU A 174 9.91 -10.50 -20.35
N PRO A 175 8.58 -10.50 -20.13
CA PRO A 175 7.93 -9.35 -19.55
C PRO A 175 8.41 -9.18 -18.12
N ARG A 176 8.99 -8.01 -17.87
CA ARG A 176 9.40 -7.62 -16.54
C ARG A 176 8.17 -7.36 -15.68
N LEU A 177 8.03 -8.13 -14.60
CA LEU A 177 7.00 -7.90 -13.61
C LEU A 177 7.17 -6.51 -12.95
N PRO A 178 6.07 -5.81 -12.62
CA PRO A 178 6.15 -4.55 -11.89
C PRO A 178 6.75 -4.75 -10.50
N GLN A 179 7.53 -3.77 -10.03
CA GLN A 179 8.07 -3.76 -8.65
C GLN A 179 7.01 -3.33 -7.65
N VAL A 180 6.07 -2.47 -8.07
CA VAL A 180 4.99 -2.00 -7.21
C VAL A 180 3.67 -2.18 -7.91
N VAL A 181 2.70 -2.77 -7.20
CA VAL A 181 1.33 -2.87 -7.67
C VAL A 181 0.43 -2.04 -6.77
N VAL A 182 -0.21 -1.03 -7.37
CA VAL A 182 -1.18 -0.18 -6.68
C VAL A 182 -2.58 -0.72 -6.97
N ILE A 183 -3.20 -1.31 -5.96
CA ILE A 183 -4.53 -1.94 -6.06
C ILE A 183 -5.58 -1.02 -5.48
N SER A 184 -6.66 -0.83 -6.23
CA SER A 184 -7.87 -0.15 -5.76
C SER A 184 -9.06 -1.08 -5.79
N HIS A 185 -10.00 -0.85 -4.88
CA HIS A 185 -11.27 -1.58 -4.82
C HIS A 185 -11.12 -3.09 -4.60
N LEU A 186 -10.06 -3.51 -3.90
CA LEU A 186 -9.85 -4.92 -3.54
C LEU A 186 -11.02 -5.45 -2.70
N GLU A 187 -11.70 -4.59 -1.93
CA GLU A 187 -12.90 -4.94 -1.17
C GLU A 187 -14.07 -5.42 -2.03
N ARG A 188 -14.06 -5.12 -3.34
CA ARG A 188 -15.07 -5.61 -4.29
C ARG A 188 -14.72 -6.96 -4.90
N ALA A 189 -13.47 -7.41 -4.75
CA ALA A 189 -13.03 -8.68 -5.29
C ALA A 189 -13.74 -9.83 -4.56
N GLY A 190 -14.05 -10.91 -5.29
CA GLY A 190 -14.55 -12.12 -4.65
C GLY A 190 -13.47 -12.79 -3.80
N ARG A 191 -13.88 -13.58 -2.80
CA ARG A 191 -12.99 -14.30 -1.88
C ARG A 191 -11.88 -15.10 -2.56
N ALA A 192 -12.16 -15.74 -3.70
CA ALA A 192 -11.17 -16.49 -4.46
C ALA A 192 -10.02 -15.60 -4.98
N ALA A 193 -10.35 -14.38 -5.40
CA ALA A 193 -9.37 -13.41 -5.88
C ALA A 193 -8.51 -12.86 -4.74
N HIS A 194 -9.10 -12.66 -3.55
CA HIS A 194 -8.32 -12.39 -2.34
C HIS A 194 -7.35 -13.54 -2.06
N LEU A 195 -7.84 -14.77 -1.97
CA LEU A 195 -6.97 -15.91 -1.64
C LEU A 195 -5.80 -16.07 -2.62
N ALA A 196 -6.05 -15.90 -3.92
CA ALA A 196 -5.00 -15.95 -4.92
C ALA A 196 -3.95 -14.83 -4.75
N LEU A 197 -4.38 -13.60 -4.43
CA LEU A 197 -3.44 -12.53 -4.10
C LEU A 197 -2.65 -12.85 -2.81
N ALA A 198 -3.31 -13.41 -1.79
CA ALA A 198 -2.65 -13.82 -0.55
C ALA A 198 -1.58 -14.88 -0.80
N GLU A 199 -1.93 -15.89 -1.59
CA GLU A 199 -1.04 -16.99 -1.98
C GLU A 199 0.15 -16.45 -2.76
N ALA A 200 -0.08 -15.57 -3.74
CA ALA A 200 1.00 -14.94 -4.51
C ALA A 200 1.94 -14.14 -3.61
N LEU A 201 1.41 -13.39 -2.63
CA LEU A 201 2.21 -12.63 -1.67
C LEU A 201 2.91 -13.54 -0.64
N ALA A 202 2.32 -14.69 -0.30
CA ALA A 202 2.89 -15.65 0.64
C ALA A 202 4.07 -16.40 0.01
N LEU A 203 3.89 -16.89 -1.21
CA LEU A 203 4.85 -17.70 -1.94
C LEU A 203 5.88 -16.86 -2.70
N ARG A 204 5.63 -15.54 -2.83
CA ARG A 204 6.36 -14.65 -3.72
C ARG A 204 6.42 -15.15 -5.17
N GLN A 205 5.39 -15.86 -5.59
CA GLN A 205 5.31 -16.49 -6.90
C GLN A 205 3.91 -16.30 -7.48
N ILE A 206 3.83 -16.13 -8.78
CA ILE A 206 2.57 -16.08 -9.52
C ILE A 206 2.56 -17.25 -10.48
N VAL A 207 1.46 -17.99 -10.50
CA VAL A 207 1.23 -19.04 -11.48
C VAL A 207 0.24 -18.52 -12.51
N PHE A 208 0.69 -18.31 -13.74
CA PHE A 208 -0.21 -17.96 -14.85
C PHE A 208 -0.65 -19.25 -15.54
N ARG A 209 -1.96 -19.51 -15.49
CA ARG A 209 -2.59 -20.71 -16.08
C ARG A 209 -3.27 -20.42 -17.42
N THR A 210 -3.38 -19.16 -17.82
CA THR A 210 -4.16 -18.74 -18.98
C THR A 210 -3.36 -18.91 -20.28
N ASN A 211 -3.94 -19.63 -21.23
CA ASN A 211 -3.36 -19.83 -22.58
C ASN A 211 -3.30 -18.54 -23.41
N HIS A 212 -3.89 -17.44 -22.93
CA HIS A 212 -4.01 -16.18 -23.69
C HIS A 212 -2.73 -15.34 -23.69
N THR A 213 -1.78 -15.67 -22.83
CA THR A 213 -0.49 -14.99 -22.79
C THR A 213 0.61 -16.01 -23.00
N HIS A 214 1.71 -15.59 -23.64
CA HIS A 214 2.91 -16.43 -23.77
C HIS A 214 3.60 -16.70 -22.41
N LEU A 215 2.94 -16.39 -21.30
CA LEU A 215 3.48 -16.39 -19.95
C LEU A 215 3.00 -17.57 -19.13
N HIS A 216 2.73 -18.71 -19.76
CA HIS A 216 2.42 -19.92 -19.01
C HIS A 216 3.59 -20.32 -18.11
N GLY A 217 3.34 -20.52 -16.82
CA GLY A 217 4.36 -20.97 -15.87
C GLY A 217 4.26 -20.32 -14.50
N THR A 218 5.27 -20.62 -13.67
CA THR A 218 5.46 -20.02 -12.35
C THR A 218 6.53 -18.95 -12.46
N TRP A 219 6.22 -17.75 -11.96
CA TRP A 219 7.07 -16.58 -12.04
C TRP A 219 7.34 -16.06 -10.64
N ASP A 220 8.61 -15.90 -10.29
CA ASP A 220 9.00 -15.26 -9.05
C ASP A 220 8.69 -13.75 -9.10
N LEU A 221 8.15 -13.22 -8.01
CA LEU A 221 7.97 -11.78 -7.84
C LEU A 221 9.34 -11.10 -7.76
N PRO A 222 9.50 -9.88 -8.32
CA PRO A 222 10.74 -9.14 -8.19
C PRO A 222 11.18 -8.98 -6.73
N ASP A 223 12.50 -8.86 -6.55
CA ASP A 223 13.05 -8.41 -5.27
C ASP A 223 12.44 -7.05 -4.90
N ARG A 224 12.11 -6.89 -3.62
CA ARG A 224 11.46 -5.68 -3.07
C ARG A 224 10.09 -5.39 -3.67
N PHE A 225 9.43 -6.41 -4.22
CA PHE A 225 8.04 -6.30 -4.62
C PHE A 225 7.15 -5.96 -3.42
N PHE A 226 6.28 -4.95 -3.57
CA PHE A 226 5.24 -4.69 -2.59
C PHE A 226 3.96 -4.16 -3.22
N VAL A 227 2.87 -4.35 -2.50
CA VAL A 227 1.53 -3.94 -2.88
C VAL A 227 1.11 -2.73 -2.06
N VAL A 228 0.60 -1.72 -2.75
CA VAL A 228 -0.11 -0.60 -2.12
C VAL A 228 -1.60 -0.79 -2.35
N TYR A 229 -2.31 -1.22 -1.32
CA TYR A 229 -3.76 -1.32 -1.36
C TYR A 229 -4.38 0.00 -0.90
N VAL A 230 -5.11 0.65 -1.80
CA VAL A 230 -5.82 1.89 -1.49
C VAL A 230 -7.30 1.58 -1.31
N THR A 231 -7.82 1.89 -0.13
CA THR A 231 -9.18 1.58 0.29
C THR A 231 -9.96 2.84 0.64
N GLN A 232 -11.27 2.82 0.39
CA GLN A 232 -12.18 3.87 0.83
C GLN A 232 -12.68 3.54 2.23
N VAL A 233 -12.59 4.50 3.15
CA VAL A 233 -13.20 4.35 4.47
C VAL A 233 -14.71 4.50 4.32
N ILE A 234 -15.42 3.40 4.07
CA ILE A 234 -16.88 3.37 4.10
C ILE A 234 -17.30 3.11 5.55
N ALA A 235 -17.89 4.12 6.17
CA ALA A 235 -18.36 4.00 7.54
C ALA A 235 -19.46 2.93 7.64
N GLY A 236 -19.13 1.79 8.25
CA GLY A 236 -20.12 0.78 8.67
C GLY A 236 -20.18 -0.49 7.85
N GLU A 237 -19.42 -0.64 6.76
CA GLU A 237 -19.32 -1.94 6.08
C GLU A 237 -18.13 -2.74 6.63
N PRO A 238 -18.35 -3.96 7.14
CA PRO A 238 -17.27 -4.84 7.53
C PRO A 238 -16.56 -5.29 6.25
N MET A 239 -15.37 -4.74 5.99
CA MET A 239 -14.50 -5.28 4.95
C MET A 239 -14.24 -6.75 5.30
N GLU A 240 -14.62 -7.68 4.42
CA GLU A 240 -14.17 -9.06 4.53
C GLU A 240 -12.63 -9.03 4.53
N ARG A 241 -12.03 -9.60 5.57
CA ARG A 241 -10.59 -9.40 5.88
C ARG A 241 -9.67 -10.58 5.52
N PRO A 242 -9.96 -11.45 4.52
CA PRO A 242 -8.91 -12.38 4.13
C PRO A 242 -7.74 -11.52 3.64
N ASN A 243 -6.57 -11.68 4.27
CA ASN A 243 -5.26 -11.16 3.87
C ASN A 243 -4.75 -9.87 4.52
N LEU A 244 -5.43 -9.28 5.49
CA LEU A 244 -4.88 -8.10 6.17
C LEU A 244 -3.54 -8.38 6.86
N ASP A 245 -3.25 -9.63 7.23
CA ASP A 245 -1.99 -10.00 7.83
C ASP A 245 -0.79 -9.86 6.87
N HIS A 246 -1.01 -9.88 5.55
CA HIS A 246 0.03 -9.63 4.54
C HIS A 246 0.41 -8.15 4.42
N PHE A 247 -0.37 -7.24 5.00
CA PHE A 247 -0.07 -5.82 5.03
C PHE A 247 0.65 -5.47 6.32
N ALA A 248 1.83 -4.87 6.21
CA ALA A 248 2.64 -4.52 7.36
C ALA A 248 2.07 -3.32 8.11
N PHE A 249 1.54 -2.35 7.37
CA PHE A 249 1.20 -1.02 7.88
C PHE A 249 -0.06 -0.47 7.22
N SER A 250 -0.85 0.28 7.99
CA SER A 250 -2.00 1.03 7.50
C SER A 250 -1.82 2.53 7.73
N ALA A 251 -1.81 3.31 6.65
CA ALA A 251 -1.85 4.76 6.66
C ALA A 251 -3.28 5.24 6.41
N THR A 252 -3.73 6.25 7.15
CA THR A 252 -4.96 6.98 6.82
C THR A 252 -4.57 8.36 6.34
N LEU A 253 -5.18 8.83 5.26
CA LEU A 253 -5.12 10.24 4.89
C LEU A 253 -6.16 11.00 5.70
N GLY A 254 -5.75 11.87 6.62
CA GLY A 254 -6.72 12.70 7.33
C GLY A 254 -7.58 13.52 6.36
N GLN A 255 -8.84 13.79 6.70
CA GLN A 255 -9.56 14.88 6.05
C GLN A 255 -8.83 16.15 6.47
N PHE A 256 -8.05 16.75 5.57
CA PHE A 256 -7.52 18.07 5.85
C PHE A 256 -8.74 18.97 6.06
N PRO A 257 -8.86 19.66 7.22
CA PRO A 257 -9.92 20.63 7.39
C PRO A 257 -9.77 21.56 6.21
N GLN A 258 -10.77 21.56 5.33
CA GLN A 258 -10.86 22.49 4.21
C GLN A 258 -10.77 23.86 4.85
N LEU A 259 -9.57 24.41 4.88
CA LEU A 259 -9.20 25.54 5.71
C LEU A 259 -9.99 26.70 5.11
N ASN A 260 -11.16 26.98 5.70
CA ASN A 260 -12.22 27.86 5.21
C ASN A 260 -11.73 28.68 4.04
N ARG A 261 -11.81 28.12 2.82
CA ARG A 261 -11.41 28.86 1.64
C ARG A 261 -12.32 30.09 1.68
N PRO A 262 -11.77 31.31 1.87
CA PRO A 262 -12.61 32.49 1.97
C PRO A 262 -13.51 32.46 0.74
N PRO A 263 -14.84 32.66 0.91
CA PRO A 263 -15.77 32.58 -0.20
C PRO A 263 -15.19 33.42 -1.32
N SER A 264 -14.82 32.78 -2.43
CA SER A 264 -14.30 33.50 -3.58
C SER A 264 -15.32 34.61 -3.86
N PRO A 265 -14.91 35.89 -3.88
CA PRO A 265 -15.86 36.97 -4.08
C PRO A 265 -16.57 36.71 -5.40
N LEU A 266 -17.84 36.32 -5.30
CA LEU A 266 -18.75 36.18 -6.42
C LEU A 266 -18.85 37.56 -7.08
N ASN A 267 -18.48 37.62 -8.35
CA ASN A 267 -18.87 38.66 -9.29
C ASN A 267 -18.70 40.12 -8.80
N GLY A 268 -17.45 40.60 -8.87
CA GLY A 268 -17.21 42.01 -9.15
C GLY A 268 -16.64 42.13 -10.56
N ASN A 269 -17.38 42.76 -11.47
CA ASN A 269 -16.94 43.14 -12.81
C ASN A 269 -15.55 43.80 -12.75
N MET A 270 -14.49 43.07 -13.07
CA MET A 270 -13.17 43.66 -13.25
C MET A 270 -13.07 44.22 -14.68
N PRO A 271 -12.56 45.46 -14.86
CA PRO A 271 -12.30 46.02 -16.18
C PRO A 271 -11.15 45.28 -16.88
N PRO A 272 -11.12 45.28 -18.23
CA PRO A 272 -10.09 44.62 -19.01
C PRO A 272 -8.72 45.25 -18.75
N SER A 273 -7.81 44.48 -18.16
CA SER A 273 -6.41 44.88 -18.01
C SER A 273 -5.62 44.50 -19.28
N PRO A 274 -4.85 45.42 -19.89
CA PRO A 274 -4.05 45.14 -21.07
C PRO A 274 -2.85 44.25 -20.72
N SER A 275 -2.75 43.11 -21.39
CA SER A 275 -1.68 42.12 -21.20
C SER A 275 -0.34 42.61 -21.80
N PRO A 276 0.79 42.55 -21.06
CA PRO A 276 2.11 42.68 -21.67
C PRO A 276 2.57 41.34 -22.25
N LEU A 277 2.88 41.36 -23.54
CA LEU A 277 3.55 40.28 -24.28
C LEU A 277 4.94 40.04 -23.67
N THR A 278 5.09 38.98 -22.88
CA THR A 278 6.40 38.55 -22.38
C THR A 278 6.78 37.24 -23.08
N PRO A 279 7.95 37.16 -23.74
CA PRO A 279 8.36 35.97 -24.49
C PRO A 279 8.70 34.81 -23.53
N THR A 280 8.02 33.69 -23.72
CA THR A 280 8.21 32.46 -22.94
C THR A 280 9.52 31.77 -23.34
N PRO A 281 10.50 31.59 -22.42
CA PRO A 281 11.70 30.82 -22.72
C PRO A 281 11.34 29.35 -22.84
N THR A 282 11.49 28.82 -24.06
CA THR A 282 11.21 27.43 -24.43
C THR A 282 12.45 26.60 -24.14
N HIS A 283 12.68 26.24 -22.87
CA HIS A 283 13.72 25.24 -22.55
C HIS A 283 13.13 23.82 -22.68
N PRO A 284 13.81 22.90 -23.37
CA PRO A 284 13.39 21.51 -23.44
C PRO A 284 13.43 20.89 -22.03
N PRO A 285 12.45 20.04 -21.67
CA PRO A 285 12.43 19.38 -20.36
C PRO A 285 13.68 18.51 -20.26
N MET A 286 14.61 18.90 -19.38
CA MET A 286 15.77 18.08 -19.06
C MET A 286 15.28 16.70 -18.62
N THR A 287 15.88 15.66 -19.17
CA THR A 287 15.66 14.27 -18.75
C THR A 287 15.95 14.13 -17.26
N THR A 288 14.90 14.17 -16.44
CA THR A 288 15.00 14.17 -14.98
C THR A 288 15.38 12.77 -14.51
N SER A 289 16.64 12.61 -14.11
CA SER A 289 17.05 11.47 -13.28
C SER A 289 16.20 11.43 -11.99
N PRO A 290 15.95 10.26 -11.39
CA PRO A 290 15.15 10.16 -10.18
C PRO A 290 15.71 11.07 -9.10
N VAL A 291 14.82 11.85 -8.49
CA VAL A 291 15.17 12.87 -7.48
C VAL A 291 15.89 12.24 -6.29
N LEU A 292 15.56 10.99 -5.96
CA LEU A 292 16.22 10.22 -4.91
C LEU A 292 16.53 8.83 -5.44
N PRO A 293 17.80 8.52 -5.77
CA PRO A 293 18.17 7.15 -5.99
C PRO A 293 17.93 6.40 -4.68
N TYR A 294 16.93 5.53 -4.66
CA TYR A 294 16.56 4.73 -3.50
C TYR A 294 17.77 3.97 -2.89
N ASN A 295 18.76 3.66 -3.72
CA ASN A 295 20.04 3.06 -3.31
C ASN A 295 20.90 3.94 -2.39
N ALA A 296 20.55 5.20 -2.17
CA ALA A 296 21.28 6.10 -1.28
C ALA A 296 20.90 5.94 0.20
N LEU A 297 19.75 5.31 0.51
CA LEU A 297 19.37 5.03 1.89
C LEU A 297 20.02 3.73 2.37
N PRO A 298 20.57 3.69 3.60
CA PRO A 298 21.06 2.44 4.16
C PRO A 298 19.91 1.44 4.26
N PRO A 299 20.17 0.15 4.00
CA PRO A 299 19.12 -0.84 4.08
C PRO A 299 18.68 -1.04 5.53
N ALA A 300 17.37 -1.25 5.75
CA ALA A 300 16.82 -1.36 7.10
C ALA A 300 17.46 -2.48 7.95
N HIS A 301 17.99 -3.54 7.34
CA HIS A 301 18.59 -4.64 8.08
C HIS A 301 19.91 -4.28 8.78
N GLU A 302 20.58 -3.19 8.38
CA GLU A 302 21.75 -2.64 9.07
C GLU A 302 21.38 -1.85 10.33
N VAL A 303 20.11 -1.50 10.49
CA VAL A 303 19.63 -0.79 11.68
C VAL A 303 19.42 -1.78 12.83
N HIS A 304 20.18 -1.61 13.90
CA HIS A 304 20.03 -2.39 15.11
C HIS A 304 18.93 -1.83 16.00
N LEU A 305 18.02 -2.70 16.46
CA LEU A 305 17.06 -2.37 17.50
C LEU A 305 17.69 -2.65 18.86
N SER A 306 17.60 -1.67 19.78
CA SER A 306 18.01 -1.92 21.16
C SER A 306 17.11 -2.98 21.80
N PRO A 307 17.62 -3.83 22.71
CA PRO A 307 16.80 -4.81 23.42
C PRO A 307 15.60 -4.18 24.13
N LEU A 308 15.75 -2.95 24.63
CA LEU A 308 14.67 -2.19 25.27
C LEU A 308 13.53 -1.91 24.29
N VAL A 309 13.84 -1.40 23.09
CA VAL A 309 12.83 -1.09 22.07
C VAL A 309 12.16 -2.36 21.55
N SER A 310 12.93 -3.43 21.36
CA SER A 310 12.41 -4.74 20.99
C SER A 310 11.42 -5.27 22.04
N ASN A 311 11.84 -5.32 23.30
CA ASN A 311 10.99 -5.77 24.42
C ASN A 311 9.74 -4.90 24.58
N TYR A 312 9.88 -3.58 24.46
CA TYR A 312 8.74 -2.65 24.55
C TYR A 312 7.72 -2.92 23.43
N SER A 313 8.18 -3.09 22.19
CA SER A 313 7.27 -3.40 21.06
C SER A 313 6.56 -4.74 21.23
N VAL A 314 7.25 -5.78 21.73
CA VAL A 314 6.66 -7.09 22.01
C VAL A 314 5.64 -7.02 23.16
N ALA A 315 5.93 -6.25 24.21
CA ALA A 315 5.02 -6.03 25.32
C ALA A 315 3.71 -5.35 24.85
N LEU A 316 3.80 -4.32 23.99
CA LEU A 316 2.63 -3.67 23.40
C LEU A 316 1.78 -4.62 22.53
N ILE A 317 2.44 -5.45 21.70
CA ILE A 317 1.74 -6.44 20.87
C ILE A 317 1.04 -7.49 21.75
N SER A 318 1.73 -7.97 22.79
CA SER A 318 1.18 -8.92 23.76
C SER A 318 -0.03 -8.33 24.50
N ALA A 319 0.10 -7.10 25.02
CA ALA A 319 -0.98 -6.39 25.69
C ALA A 319 -2.20 -6.21 24.76
N ALA A 320 -1.98 -5.77 23.52
CA ALA A 320 -3.06 -5.64 22.53
C ALA A 320 -3.71 -6.98 22.17
N ARG A 321 -2.94 -8.07 22.13
CA ARG A 321 -3.44 -9.42 21.83
C ARG A 321 -4.32 -9.98 22.93
N HIS A 322 -3.99 -9.69 24.19
CA HIS A 322 -4.69 -10.21 25.36
C HIS A 322 -5.73 -9.23 25.93
N HIS A 323 -5.87 -8.03 25.35
CA HIS A 323 -6.84 -7.04 25.82
C HIS A 323 -8.28 -7.59 25.72
N PRO A 324 -9.10 -7.50 26.78
CA PRO A 324 -10.42 -8.14 26.84
C PRO A 324 -11.42 -7.60 25.80
N GLU A 325 -11.31 -6.32 25.43
CA GLU A 325 -12.17 -5.69 24.42
C GLU A 325 -11.67 -5.90 22.97
N LEU A 326 -10.47 -6.47 22.78
CA LEU A 326 -9.87 -6.64 21.46
C LEU A 326 -9.78 -8.12 21.06
N ASP A 327 -10.10 -8.40 19.81
CA ASP A 327 -9.71 -9.63 19.13
C ASP A 327 -8.39 -9.35 18.39
N GLY A 328 -7.31 -9.87 18.98
CA GLY A 328 -5.96 -9.83 18.44
C GLY A 328 -5.54 -11.13 17.74
N SER A 329 -6.47 -11.92 17.21
CA SER A 329 -6.17 -13.17 16.49
C SER A 329 -5.20 -12.98 15.30
N LEU A 330 -5.19 -11.80 14.69
CA LEU A 330 -4.26 -11.45 13.60
C LEU A 330 -2.91 -10.90 14.09
N LEU A 331 -2.67 -10.79 15.39
CA LEU A 331 -1.37 -10.42 15.95
C LEU A 331 -0.44 -11.65 16.01
N THR A 332 -0.09 -12.13 14.81
CA THR A 332 0.74 -13.32 14.59
C THR A 332 2.24 -13.01 14.70
N ALA A 333 3.10 -14.03 14.58
CA ALA A 333 4.55 -13.83 14.46
C ALA A 333 4.93 -12.96 13.25
N ARG A 334 4.12 -13.00 12.17
CA ARG A 334 4.29 -12.14 10.99
C ARG A 334 4.10 -10.66 11.36
N CYS A 335 3.10 -10.35 12.19
CA CYS A 335 2.89 -9.00 12.70
C CYS A 335 4.10 -8.48 13.48
N VAL A 336 4.68 -9.31 14.35
CA VAL A 336 5.88 -8.95 15.14
C VAL A 336 7.04 -8.63 14.21
N LYS A 337 7.31 -9.48 13.22
CA LYS A 337 8.34 -9.24 12.21
C LYS A 337 8.11 -7.92 11.45
N HIS A 338 6.88 -7.68 10.98
CA HIS A 338 6.57 -6.42 10.30
C HIS A 338 6.80 -5.18 11.17
N VAL A 339 6.44 -5.25 12.46
CA VAL A 339 6.71 -4.14 13.40
C VAL A 339 8.22 -3.94 13.54
N GLU A 340 9.00 -5.01 13.65
CA GLU A 340 10.46 -4.94 13.72
C GLU A 340 11.07 -4.27 12.47
N ASP A 341 10.69 -4.73 11.29
CA ASP A 341 11.19 -4.21 10.01
C ASP A 341 10.79 -2.72 9.82
N LEU A 342 9.55 -2.36 10.19
CA LEU A 342 9.09 -0.97 10.16
C LEU A 342 9.80 -0.09 11.19
N LEU A 343 10.17 -0.61 12.37
CA LEU A 343 10.94 0.14 13.36
C LEU A 343 12.35 0.43 12.85
N LYS A 344 13.01 -0.56 12.26
CA LYS A 344 14.32 -0.38 11.61
C LYS A 344 14.25 0.65 10.48
N ALA A 345 13.26 0.52 9.59
CA ALA A 345 13.01 1.48 8.53
C ALA A 345 12.72 2.89 9.06
N SER A 346 12.02 2.99 10.19
CA SER A 346 11.73 4.26 10.82
C SER A 346 12.99 4.96 11.35
N GLY A 347 14.00 4.20 11.80
CA GLY A 347 15.31 4.73 12.15
C GLY A 347 16.00 5.37 10.95
N VAL A 348 15.93 4.75 9.78
CA VAL A 348 16.48 5.32 8.53
C VAL A 348 15.70 6.56 8.07
N VAL A 349 14.36 6.48 8.05
CA VAL A 349 13.50 7.53 7.47
C VAL A 349 13.40 8.76 8.39
N PHE A 350 13.33 8.55 9.70
CA PHE A 350 13.12 9.61 10.68
C PHE A 350 14.32 9.90 11.56
N GLY A 351 15.39 9.10 11.46
CA GLY A 351 16.63 9.35 12.17
C GLY A 351 17.22 10.71 11.82
N GLN A 352 17.91 11.30 12.79
CA GLN A 352 18.72 12.49 12.54
C GLN A 352 20.01 12.03 11.86
N TRP A 353 20.16 12.38 10.59
CA TRP A 353 21.41 12.18 9.86
C TRP A 353 22.29 13.40 10.10
N ASN A 354 23.17 13.33 11.09
CA ASN A 354 24.14 14.40 11.33
C ASN A 354 25.24 14.28 10.27
N GLY A 355 25.04 14.92 9.12
CA GLY A 355 25.91 14.83 7.96
C GLY A 355 27.34 15.37 8.15
N GLU A 356 27.67 15.94 9.31
CA GLU A 356 28.99 16.54 9.57
C GLU A 356 30.09 15.53 9.96
N ASN A 357 29.75 14.27 10.22
CA ASN A 357 30.73 13.23 10.57
C ASN A 357 30.76 12.12 9.51
N GLU A 358 31.27 12.42 8.32
CA GLU A 358 31.46 11.43 7.22
C GLU A 358 32.32 10.22 7.63
N MET A 359 33.09 10.30 8.73
CA MET A 359 33.99 9.23 9.16
C MET A 359 33.44 8.29 10.25
N ASN A 360 32.34 8.65 10.92
CA ASN A 360 31.67 7.74 11.86
C ASN A 360 30.23 7.57 11.38
N GLN A 361 29.98 6.49 10.62
CA GLN A 361 28.64 6.05 10.25
C GLN A 361 27.81 5.87 11.52
N ILE A 362 27.05 6.90 11.90
CA ILE A 362 26.13 6.81 13.04
C ILE A 362 25.00 5.91 12.58
N ILE A 363 25.03 4.65 13.00
CA ILE A 363 23.92 3.71 12.84
C ILE A 363 22.69 4.40 13.46
N PRO A 364 21.61 4.64 12.70
CA PRO A 364 20.48 5.39 13.21
C PRO A 364 19.85 4.64 14.40
N LEU A 365 19.80 5.30 15.56
CA LEU A 365 19.26 4.69 16.78
C LEU A 365 17.74 4.78 16.80
N VAL A 366 17.07 3.63 16.88
CA VAL A 366 15.62 3.58 17.07
C VAL A 366 15.29 3.89 18.53
N MET A 367 14.64 5.03 18.74
CA MET A 367 14.10 5.50 20.03
C MET A 367 12.63 5.10 20.27
N GLU A 368 12.16 5.23 21.50
CA GLU A 368 10.75 5.00 21.91
C GLU A 368 9.73 5.79 21.06
N ALA A 369 10.08 7.01 20.65
CA ALA A 369 9.24 7.83 19.77
C ALA A 369 8.89 7.15 18.43
N HIS A 370 9.77 6.26 17.94
CA HIS A 370 9.51 5.44 16.76
C HIS A 370 8.48 4.36 17.06
N VAL A 371 8.56 3.70 18.22
CA VAL A 371 7.58 2.69 18.66
C VAL A 371 6.18 3.28 18.70
N ARG A 372 6.03 4.45 19.34
CA ARG A 372 4.76 5.17 19.41
C ARG A 372 4.21 5.56 18.03
N ARG A 373 5.08 5.79 17.04
CA ARG A 373 4.70 6.14 15.67
C ARG A 373 4.33 4.92 14.83
N ILE A 374 5.04 3.80 14.99
CA ILE A 374 4.96 2.63 14.11
C ILE A 374 3.97 1.59 14.62
N VAL A 375 3.96 1.29 15.92
CA VAL A 375 3.16 0.18 16.45
C VAL A 375 1.67 0.40 16.19
N PRO A 376 1.06 1.54 16.54
CA PRO A 376 -0.38 1.69 16.35
C PRO A 376 -0.89 1.49 14.91
N PRO A 377 -0.33 2.16 13.87
CA PRO A 377 -0.75 1.91 12.49
C PRO A 377 -0.38 0.52 11.94
N ALA A 378 0.59 -0.19 12.53
CA ALA A 378 0.90 -1.58 12.18
C ALA A 378 -0.08 -2.59 12.82
N LEU A 379 -0.71 -2.24 13.95
CA LEU A 379 -1.70 -3.09 14.63
C LEU A 379 -3.15 -2.74 14.24
N ALA A 380 -3.41 -1.48 13.86
CA ALA A 380 -4.75 -0.94 13.67
C ALA A 380 -5.64 -1.76 12.72
N HIS A 381 -5.11 -2.24 11.59
CA HIS A 381 -5.85 -3.06 10.63
C HIS A 381 -5.95 -4.54 11.03
N ARG A 382 -5.11 -5.00 11.96
CA ARG A 382 -5.12 -6.37 12.49
C ARG A 382 -6.03 -6.55 13.70
N LEU A 383 -6.37 -5.48 14.40
CA LEU A 383 -7.23 -5.53 15.58
C LEU A 383 -8.72 -5.47 15.22
N ARG A 384 -9.53 -6.09 16.08
CA ARG A 384 -11.00 -6.05 16.07
C ARG A 384 -11.51 -5.74 17.46
N VAL A 385 -12.63 -5.03 17.58
CA VAL A 385 -13.30 -4.86 18.88
C VAL A 385 -14.26 -6.03 19.08
N ARG A 386 -14.15 -6.75 20.19
CA ARG A 386 -15.08 -7.84 20.53
C ARG A 386 -16.49 -7.31 20.75
N ASP A 387 -17.49 -8.13 20.42
CA ASP A 387 -18.92 -7.86 20.68
C ASP A 387 -19.44 -6.52 20.15
N SER A 388 -18.76 -5.92 19.16
CA SER A 388 -19.25 -4.70 18.54
C SER A 388 -20.45 -5.02 17.65
N PRO A 389 -21.61 -4.35 17.83
CA PRO A 389 -22.84 -4.60 17.05
C PRO A 389 -22.68 -4.43 15.54
N ARG A 390 -21.57 -3.83 15.15
CA ARG A 390 -21.02 -3.76 13.81
C ARG A 390 -19.57 -4.15 14.00
N GLU A 391 -19.02 -5.11 13.27
CA GLU A 391 -17.59 -5.45 13.29
C GLU A 391 -16.73 -4.27 12.76
N GLN A 392 -16.81 -3.13 13.44
CA GLN A 392 -16.40 -1.82 12.98
C GLN A 392 -14.89 -1.75 12.98
N ILE A 393 -14.37 -1.66 11.77
CA ILE A 393 -12.96 -1.52 11.42
C ILE A 393 -12.52 -0.09 11.78
N MET A 394 -12.26 0.17 13.07
CA MET A 394 -11.85 1.50 13.55
C MET A 394 -10.34 1.73 13.50
N GLY A 395 -9.58 0.89 12.80
CA GLY A 395 -8.15 1.12 12.56
C GLY A 395 -7.86 2.42 11.77
N LEU A 396 -8.86 2.98 11.10
CA LEU A 396 -8.71 4.06 10.11
C LEU A 396 -8.96 5.48 10.68
N LEU A 397 -9.20 5.64 11.98
CA LEU A 397 -9.45 6.95 12.62
C LEU A 397 -8.30 7.43 13.54
N TRP A 398 -7.11 6.86 13.35
CA TRP A 398 -5.95 7.12 14.21
C TRP A 398 -5.44 8.58 14.14
N GLN A 399 -5.39 9.20 12.95
CA GLN A 399 -4.66 10.46 12.74
C GLN A 399 -5.24 11.73 13.41
N GLU A 400 -6.55 11.88 13.59
CA GLU A 400 -7.10 13.21 13.95
C GLU A 400 -6.95 13.63 15.42
N ALA A 401 -6.56 12.74 16.34
CA ALA A 401 -6.52 13.08 17.79
C ALA A 401 -5.18 12.84 18.50
N GLY A 402 -4.26 12.06 17.92
CA GLY A 402 -3.00 11.67 18.59
C GLY A 402 -2.06 12.85 18.87
N VAL A 403 -2.03 13.86 18.01
CA VAL A 403 -1.14 15.03 18.17
C VAL A 403 -1.76 16.10 19.09
N ARG A 404 -3.10 16.21 19.14
CA ARG A 404 -3.79 17.27 19.89
C ARG A 404 -4.17 16.89 21.32
N SER A 405 -4.52 15.62 21.57
CA SER A 405 -4.93 15.17 22.91
C SER A 405 -3.75 14.94 23.86
N TRP A 406 -2.61 14.48 23.33
CA TRP A 406 -1.40 14.22 24.14
C TRP A 406 -0.71 15.51 24.62
N LYS A 407 -0.65 16.55 23.77
CA LYS A 407 -0.17 17.87 24.17
C LYS A 407 -0.97 18.48 25.32
N ARG A 408 -2.22 18.05 25.53
CA ARG A 408 -3.07 18.53 26.61
C ARG A 408 -2.72 17.87 27.94
N LYS A 409 -2.52 16.54 27.96
CA LYS A 409 -2.18 15.80 29.19
C LYS A 409 -0.75 16.02 29.70
N VAL A 410 0.23 16.25 28.83
CA VAL A 410 1.62 16.50 29.27
C VAL A 410 1.86 17.97 29.67
N GLY A 411 0.93 18.88 29.30
CA GLY A 411 0.99 20.29 29.71
C GLY A 411 0.18 20.64 30.95
N GLU A 412 -0.63 19.71 31.48
CA GLU A 412 -1.53 19.96 32.62
C GLU A 412 -0.86 19.76 33.99
N ASP A 413 0.28 19.08 34.07
CA ASP A 413 0.99 18.87 35.35
C ASP A 413 1.90 20.05 35.77
N THR A 414 1.82 21.20 35.09
CA THR A 414 2.61 22.41 35.42
C THR A 414 1.78 23.69 35.55
N ASN A 415 0.53 23.62 36.05
CA ASN A 415 -0.14 24.82 36.57
C ASN A 415 -0.96 24.53 37.82
N LEU A 416 -0.29 24.68 38.94
CA LEU A 416 -0.87 24.95 40.24
C LEU A 416 -1.42 26.39 40.24
N PHE A 417 -2.67 26.57 40.69
CA PHE A 417 -3.39 27.80 41.10
C PHE A 417 -4.53 28.38 40.23
N THR A 418 -5.67 28.55 40.92
CA THR A 418 -6.83 29.48 40.76
C THR A 418 -7.79 29.30 39.58
N ALA A 419 -9.11 29.48 39.69
CA ALA A 419 -10.07 29.59 40.78
C ALA A 419 -11.50 29.49 40.17
N GLU A 420 -12.43 29.08 41.02
CA GLU A 420 -13.90 29.07 41.00
C GLU A 420 -14.73 29.74 39.90
N GLY A 421 -15.84 29.07 39.54
CA GLY A 421 -17.16 29.70 39.42
C GLY A 421 -17.85 29.53 38.07
N GLU A 422 -18.86 28.64 37.99
CA GLU A 422 -20.20 28.94 37.43
C GLU A 422 -21.11 27.68 37.37
N ASP A 423 -22.35 27.84 37.84
CA ASP A 423 -23.46 26.89 37.79
C ASP A 423 -24.07 26.73 36.38
N PRO A 424 -24.51 25.54 35.96
CA PRO A 424 -25.40 25.40 34.81
C PRO A 424 -26.80 24.91 35.21
N SER A 425 -27.82 25.75 34.98
CA SER A 425 -29.23 25.33 35.01
C SER A 425 -29.93 25.67 33.71
N VAL A 426 -29.95 24.73 32.75
CA VAL A 426 -30.96 24.67 31.69
C VAL A 426 -31.33 23.21 31.45
N VAL A 427 -32.50 22.81 31.95
CA VAL A 427 -33.11 21.50 31.74
C VAL A 427 -33.78 21.49 30.36
N ALA A 428 -33.23 20.73 29.42
CA ALA A 428 -33.89 20.36 28.18
C ALA A 428 -34.41 18.93 28.29
N LEU A 429 -35.74 18.76 28.17
CA LEU A 429 -36.44 17.48 28.17
C LEU A 429 -36.13 16.73 26.87
N GLU A 430 -35.36 15.64 26.94
CA GLU A 430 -35.23 14.66 25.85
C GLU A 430 -36.40 13.65 25.86
N PRO A 431 -36.85 13.18 24.68
CA PRO A 431 -37.91 12.20 24.57
C PRO A 431 -37.42 10.80 24.95
N GLN A 432 -38.13 10.16 25.87
CA GLN A 432 -37.89 8.78 26.31
C GLN A 432 -38.10 7.80 25.15
N SER A 433 -37.01 7.34 24.55
CA SER A 433 -36.97 6.11 23.76
C SER A 433 -36.39 4.98 24.60
N SER A 434 -37.00 3.80 24.51
CA SER A 434 -36.79 2.63 25.36
C SER A 434 -35.32 2.22 25.50
N GLY A 435 -34.83 2.32 26.73
CA GLY A 435 -33.43 2.21 27.09
C GLY A 435 -32.87 0.79 27.08
N LEU A 436 -32.32 0.38 25.94
CA LEU A 436 -31.10 -0.44 26.00
C LEU A 436 -29.94 0.53 26.27
N LYS A 437 -29.40 0.52 27.50
CA LYS A 437 -28.17 1.26 27.84
C LYS A 437 -27.08 0.81 26.87
N ARG A 438 -26.85 1.58 25.80
CA ARG A 438 -25.67 1.43 24.94
C ARG A 438 -24.46 1.67 25.84
N LYS A 439 -23.80 0.59 26.27
CA LYS A 439 -22.48 0.70 26.91
C LYS A 439 -21.62 1.55 25.97
N ASN A 440 -20.99 2.58 26.52
CA ASN A 440 -20.08 3.45 25.78
C ASN A 440 -18.93 2.59 25.24
N GLN A 441 -19.05 2.14 23.99
CA GLN A 441 -18.06 1.27 23.37
C GLN A 441 -16.81 2.10 23.05
N LYS A 442 -15.67 1.73 23.61
CA LYS A 442 -14.39 2.38 23.33
C LYS A 442 -13.97 2.08 21.89
N SER A 443 -13.32 3.04 21.25
CA SER A 443 -12.71 2.82 19.94
C SER A 443 -11.39 2.07 20.08
N ILE A 444 -10.96 1.31 19.06
CA ILE A 444 -9.62 0.66 19.02
C ILE A 444 -8.52 1.67 19.37
N LYS A 445 -8.67 2.92 18.90
CA LYS A 445 -7.75 4.00 19.17
C LYS A 445 -7.64 4.33 20.66
N THR A 446 -8.79 4.46 21.33
CA THR A 446 -8.85 4.73 22.76
C THR A 446 -8.18 3.59 23.54
N ILE A 447 -8.49 2.34 23.18
CA ILE A 447 -7.92 1.16 23.82
C ILE A 447 -6.40 1.07 23.60
N LEU A 448 -5.92 1.28 22.38
CA LEU A 448 -4.48 1.27 22.08
C LEU A 448 -3.74 2.42 22.78
N ALA A 449 -4.38 3.59 22.95
CA ALA A 449 -3.81 4.69 23.71
C ALA A 449 -3.74 4.37 25.21
N GLU A 450 -4.71 3.65 25.75
CA GLU A 450 -4.67 3.13 27.13
C GLU A 450 -3.52 2.12 27.29
N ILE A 451 -3.40 1.14 26.37
CA ILE A 451 -2.30 0.16 26.37
C ILE A 451 -0.93 0.84 26.30
N LEU A 452 -0.77 1.88 25.46
CA LEU A 452 0.48 2.64 25.35
C LEU A 452 0.86 3.42 26.62
N VAL A 453 -0.12 3.72 27.47
CA VAL A 453 0.12 4.43 28.75
C VAL A 453 0.36 3.45 29.88
N GLU A 454 -0.24 2.26 29.82
CA GLU A 454 -0.09 1.20 30.83
C GLU A 454 1.24 0.43 30.71
N VAL A 455 1.72 0.21 29.48
CA VAL A 455 3.01 -0.44 29.18
C VAL A 455 4.12 0.59 29.13
#